data_AF-A0A2H3HG76-F1
#
_entry.id   AF-A0A2H3HG76-F1
#
_cell.length_a   1.000
_cell.length_b   1.000
_cell.length_c   1.000
_cell.angle_alpha   90.00
_cell.angle_beta   90.00
_cell.angle_gamma   90.00
#
_symmetry.space_group_name_H-M   'P 1'
#
loop_
_entity.id
_entity.type
_entity.pdbx_description
1 polymer ?
#
loop_
_entity_poly.entity_id
_entity_poly.type
_entity_poly.pdbx_seq_one_letter_code
_entity_poly.pdbx_strand_id
1 'polypeptide(L)'
;MSDNEVADKNIAHNEVINDKSIDDKMADEKINDNKTTEEITAEEKIEETSKDDEMTDAQHSDGESAEDEMVSLSAIRQLLFPDMPDLFFNAISKENLGLPSQFHWPSAYEWLRKVTVKFHSKGENACKDTEGKKSLLTLQFACIRFRCVACRRPCQDAETMAPIQGHSGLLFPCGHVIGDSCHDALVDNFKSFEMSPICP
;
A
#
# COMPACT_ATOMS: atom_id res chain seq x y z
N MET A 1 8.71 57.14 -4.22
CA MET A 1 9.56 57.13 -3.02
C MET A 1 8.66 56.65 -1.90
N SER A 2 8.52 55.33 -1.72
CA SER A 2 9.45 54.42 -1.01
C SER A 2 8.84 54.13 0.36
N ASP A 3 8.75 52.92 0.90
CA ASP A 3 9.07 51.57 0.45
C ASP A 3 8.18 50.60 1.27
N ASN A 4 7.75 49.51 0.65
CA ASN A 4 6.97 48.46 1.29
C ASN A 4 7.94 47.44 1.89
N GLU A 5 8.01 47.37 3.22
CA GLU A 5 8.91 46.47 3.94
C GLU A 5 8.34 45.04 3.92
N VAL A 6 8.78 44.23 2.95
CA VAL A 6 8.49 42.79 2.91
C VAL A 6 9.55 42.09 3.74
N ALA A 7 9.14 41.60 4.92
CA ALA A 7 9.97 40.77 5.76
C ALA A 7 10.16 39.39 5.12
N ASP A 8 11.37 39.14 4.59
CA ASP A 8 11.87 37.82 4.24
C ASP A 8 11.82 36.90 5.46
N LYS A 9 10.89 35.93 5.44
CA LYS A 9 10.95 34.78 6.34
C LYS A 9 11.54 33.61 5.57
N ASN A 10 12.80 33.32 5.91
CA ASN A 10 13.55 32.11 5.55
C ASN A 10 12.64 30.87 5.58
N ILE A 11 12.33 30.34 4.39
CA ILE A 11 11.76 29.00 4.24
C ILE A 11 12.95 28.03 4.32
N ALA A 12 13.08 27.35 5.45
CA ALA A 12 14.03 26.25 5.59
C ALA A 12 13.62 25.13 4.63
N HIS A 13 14.47 24.89 3.63
CA HIS A 13 14.42 23.70 2.79
C HIS A 13 14.65 22.48 3.69
N ASN A 14 13.61 21.69 3.96
CA ASN A 14 13.84 20.37 4.58
C ASN A 14 14.50 19.47 3.54
N GLU A 15 15.77 19.18 3.82
CA GLU A 15 16.66 18.28 3.12
C GLU A 15 16.02 16.90 2.98
N VAL A 16 15.99 16.39 1.74
CA VAL A 16 15.64 15.00 1.43
C VAL A 16 16.66 14.12 2.14
N ILE A 17 16.24 13.38 3.16
CA ILE A 17 17.11 12.44 3.86
C ILE A 17 17.53 11.35 2.87
N ASN A 18 18.79 11.41 2.47
CA ASN A 18 19.49 10.43 1.66
C ASN A 18 19.84 9.22 2.52
N ASP A 19 19.55 8.02 2.01
CA ASP A 19 19.75 6.73 2.66
C ASP A 19 21.15 6.56 3.27
N LYS A 20 21.19 6.14 4.54
CA LYS A 20 22.35 5.44 5.11
C LYS A 20 21.93 4.00 5.41
N SER A 21 22.47 3.12 4.59
CA SER A 21 22.52 1.66 4.74
C SER A 21 22.64 1.22 6.20
N ILE A 22 21.74 0.33 6.64
CA ILE A 22 21.97 -0.55 7.78
C ILE A 22 21.81 -1.99 7.27
N ASP A 23 22.95 -2.61 6.99
CA ASP A 23 23.14 -4.06 7.09
C ASP A 23 23.06 -4.45 8.57
N ASP A 24 22.20 -5.40 8.95
CA ASP A 24 22.66 -6.61 9.64
C ASP A 24 21.52 -7.61 9.98
N LYS A 25 21.68 -8.80 9.40
CA LYS A 25 21.52 -10.15 10.00
C LYS A 25 20.14 -10.55 10.56
N MET A 26 19.35 -11.22 9.70
CA MET A 26 18.28 -12.14 10.12
C MET A 26 18.90 -13.39 10.78
N ALA A 27 18.44 -13.73 11.98
CA ALA A 27 18.77 -14.97 12.67
C ALA A 27 17.83 -16.09 12.22
N ASP A 28 18.41 -17.25 11.87
CA ASP A 28 17.72 -18.51 11.59
C ASP A 28 17.05 -19.05 12.87
N GLU A 29 15.72 -19.20 12.88
CA GLU A 29 15.03 -20.06 13.85
C GLU A 29 14.63 -21.39 13.20
N LYS A 30 15.23 -22.46 13.74
CA LYS A 30 15.00 -23.86 13.40
C LYS A 30 13.60 -24.31 13.78
N ILE A 31 12.89 -24.88 12.82
CA ILE A 31 11.67 -25.67 13.06
C ILE A 31 12.11 -27.00 13.69
N ASN A 32 11.61 -27.29 14.90
CA ASN A 32 11.89 -28.51 15.63
C ASN A 32 10.76 -29.53 15.37
N ASP A 33 11.12 -30.66 14.77
CA ASP A 33 10.28 -31.84 14.63
C ASP A 33 9.97 -32.43 16.02
N ASN A 34 8.69 -32.62 16.35
CA ASN A 34 8.31 -33.53 17.43
C ASN A 34 7.40 -34.62 16.89
N LYS A 35 8.03 -35.76 16.64
CA LYS A 35 7.44 -37.08 16.47
C LYS A 35 6.91 -37.57 17.82
N THR A 36 5.68 -38.04 17.87
CA THR A 36 5.23 -38.92 18.98
C THR A 36 4.30 -40.01 18.44
N THR A 37 4.81 -41.22 18.53
CA THR A 37 4.17 -42.54 18.45
C THR A 37 3.98 -42.96 19.93
N GLU A 38 3.02 -43.71 20.46
CA GLU A 38 2.08 -44.77 20.07
C GLU A 38 0.79 -44.54 20.93
N GLU A 39 -0.37 -45.15 20.65
CA GLU A 39 -0.74 -46.44 21.25
C GLU A 39 -2.01 -47.00 20.55
N ILE A 40 -2.02 -48.31 20.36
CA ILE A 40 -3.05 -49.10 19.66
C ILE A 40 -3.92 -49.77 20.72
N THR A 41 -5.25 -49.66 20.62
CA THR A 41 -6.16 -50.72 21.06
C THR A 41 -7.42 -50.79 20.19
N ALA A 42 -7.61 -51.98 19.61
CA ALA A 42 -8.83 -52.55 19.02
C ALA A 42 -10.00 -52.54 20.04
N GLU A 43 -11.28 -52.72 19.74
CA GLU A 43 -12.04 -53.31 18.63
C GLU A 43 -13.51 -52.97 18.98
N GLU A 44 -14.34 -52.48 18.05
CA GLU A 44 -15.76 -52.87 18.06
C GLU A 44 -16.38 -52.67 16.68
N LYS A 45 -17.03 -53.75 16.22
CA LYS A 45 -17.57 -53.99 14.91
C LYS A 45 -19.05 -53.61 14.91
N ILE A 46 -19.48 -52.68 14.06
CA ILE A 46 -20.86 -52.67 13.55
C ILE A 46 -20.84 -52.36 12.05
N GLU A 47 -21.35 -53.33 11.31
CA GLU A 47 -21.60 -53.39 9.89
C GLU A 47 -23.03 -52.92 9.64
N GLU A 48 -23.27 -51.99 8.70
CA GLU A 48 -24.42 -52.04 7.76
C GLU A 48 -24.38 -50.89 6.72
N THR A 49 -24.06 -51.28 5.48
CA THR A 49 -24.76 -51.01 4.21
C THR A 49 -25.10 -49.58 3.74
N SER A 50 -24.37 -49.19 2.67
CA SER A 50 -24.83 -48.67 1.37
C SER A 50 -25.72 -47.41 1.28
N LYS A 51 -25.23 -46.39 0.55
CA LYS A 51 -25.82 -45.89 -0.71
C LYS A 51 -24.89 -44.90 -1.40
N ASP A 52 -24.69 -45.12 -2.70
CA ASP A 52 -24.10 -44.20 -3.65
C ASP A 52 -24.89 -42.88 -3.67
N ASP A 53 -24.19 -41.77 -3.51
CA ASP A 53 -24.60 -40.49 -4.07
C ASP A 53 -23.34 -39.81 -4.62
N GLU A 54 -23.22 -39.90 -5.94
CA GLU A 54 -22.26 -39.17 -6.76
C GLU A 54 -22.58 -37.67 -6.63
N MET A 55 -22.01 -37.00 -5.63
CA MET A 55 -21.88 -35.54 -5.66
C MET A 55 -20.77 -35.20 -6.65
N THR A 56 -21.17 -34.93 -7.89
CA THR A 56 -20.38 -34.07 -8.77
C THR A 56 -20.30 -32.71 -8.10
N ASP A 57 -19.23 -32.46 -7.35
CA ASP A 57 -18.89 -31.13 -6.87
C ASP A 57 -18.52 -30.33 -8.13
N ALA A 58 -19.52 -29.59 -8.63
CA ALA A 58 -19.32 -28.61 -9.67
C ALA A 58 -18.27 -27.64 -9.14
N GLN A 59 -17.06 -27.73 -9.68
CA GLN A 59 -16.07 -26.69 -9.54
C GLN A 59 -16.68 -25.42 -10.12
N HIS A 60 -17.29 -24.61 -9.26
CA HIS A 60 -17.50 -23.20 -9.51
C HIS A 60 -16.11 -22.56 -9.56
N SER A 61 -15.45 -22.71 -10.71
CA SER A 61 -14.43 -21.77 -11.13
C SER A 61 -15.20 -20.50 -11.48
N ASP A 62 -15.41 -19.64 -10.48
CA ASP A 62 -15.78 -18.25 -10.72
C ASP A 62 -14.63 -17.61 -11.51
N GLY A 63 -14.67 -17.81 -12.82
CA GLY A 63 -13.84 -17.12 -13.77
C GLY A 63 -14.37 -15.71 -13.87
N GLU A 64 -13.96 -14.85 -12.94
CA GLU A 64 -14.09 -13.40 -13.09
C GLU A 64 -13.43 -13.05 -14.43
N SER A 65 -14.25 -12.59 -15.39
CA SER A 65 -13.76 -12.30 -16.74
C SER A 65 -12.86 -11.07 -16.69
N ALA A 66 -11.89 -10.96 -17.60
CA ALA A 66 -11.01 -9.80 -17.69
C ALA A 66 -11.79 -8.48 -17.86
N GLU A 67 -13.01 -8.55 -18.39
CA GLU A 67 -13.92 -7.41 -18.47
C GLU A 67 -14.53 -7.01 -17.12
N ASP A 68 -14.86 -7.98 -16.25
CA ASP A 68 -15.36 -7.73 -14.89
C ASP A 68 -14.27 -7.10 -14.00
N GLU A 69 -13.03 -7.59 -14.12
CA GLU A 69 -11.88 -7.03 -13.41
C GLU A 69 -11.61 -5.57 -13.82
N MET A 70 -11.70 -5.26 -15.13
CA MET A 70 -11.53 -3.90 -15.63
C MET A 70 -12.63 -2.96 -15.14
N VAL A 71 -13.88 -3.42 -15.09
CA VAL A 71 -15.01 -2.65 -14.55
C VAL A 71 -14.78 -2.35 -13.06
N SER A 72 -14.37 -3.35 -12.28
CA SER A 72 -14.04 -3.18 -10.86
C SER A 72 -12.89 -2.21 -10.64
N LEU A 73 -11.78 -2.33 -11.38
CA LEU A 73 -10.65 -1.40 -11.29
C LEU A 73 -11.03 0.03 -11.68
N SER A 74 -11.89 0.20 -12.69
CA SER A 74 -12.40 1.51 -13.08
C SER A 74 -13.24 2.15 -11.98
N ALA A 75 -14.10 1.37 -11.32
CA ALA A 75 -14.88 1.86 -10.18
C ALA A 75 -14.00 2.26 -8.99
N ILE A 76 -12.99 1.44 -8.66
CA ILE A 76 -12.01 1.74 -7.60
C ILE A 76 -11.23 3.01 -7.94
N ARG A 77 -10.79 3.16 -9.20
CA ARG A 77 -10.12 4.38 -9.68
C ARG A 77 -11.00 5.61 -9.45
N GLN A 78 -12.26 5.59 -9.85
CA GLN A 78 -13.15 6.74 -9.68
C GLN A 78 -13.32 7.14 -8.21
N LEU A 79 -13.39 6.16 -7.31
CA LEU A 79 -13.58 6.41 -5.89
C LEU A 79 -12.32 6.95 -5.21
N LEU A 80 -11.17 6.31 -5.47
CA LEU A 80 -9.94 6.54 -4.71
C LEU A 80 -8.97 7.48 -5.44
N PHE A 81 -8.91 7.40 -6.78
CA PHE A 81 -7.96 8.08 -7.65
C PHE A 81 -8.65 8.99 -8.68
N PRO A 82 -9.55 9.91 -8.27
CA PRO A 82 -10.34 10.70 -9.21
C PRO A 82 -9.49 11.56 -10.16
N ASP A 83 -8.25 11.88 -9.75
CA ASP A 83 -7.34 12.71 -10.51
C ASP A 83 -6.30 11.94 -11.32
N MET A 84 -6.27 10.60 -11.23
CA MET A 84 -5.38 9.80 -12.05
C MET A 84 -5.76 10.00 -13.52
N PRO A 85 -4.84 10.43 -14.40
CA PRO A 85 -5.15 10.60 -15.82
C PRO A 85 -5.51 9.28 -16.51
N ASP A 86 -6.46 9.32 -17.45
CA ASP A 86 -6.89 8.14 -18.24
C ASP A 86 -5.72 7.46 -18.95
N LEU A 87 -4.77 8.26 -19.44
CA LEU A 87 -3.57 7.75 -20.11
C LEU A 87 -2.80 6.77 -19.22
N PHE A 88 -2.58 7.12 -17.96
CA PHE A 88 -1.86 6.27 -17.02
C PHE A 88 -2.71 5.06 -16.66
N PHE A 89 -3.98 5.26 -16.31
CA PHE A 89 -4.89 4.17 -15.95
C PHE A 89 -5.01 3.11 -17.05
N ASN A 90 -5.25 3.54 -18.29
CA ASN A 90 -5.40 2.60 -19.40
C ASN A 90 -4.10 1.82 -19.67
N ALA A 91 -2.94 2.47 -19.53
CA ALA A 91 -1.65 1.81 -19.69
C ALA A 91 -1.40 0.75 -18.59
N ILE A 92 -1.61 1.09 -17.32
CA ILE A 92 -1.37 0.17 -16.19
C ILE A 92 -2.38 -0.98 -16.15
N SER A 93 -3.64 -0.72 -16.49
CA SER A 93 -4.69 -1.74 -16.51
C SER A 93 -4.46 -2.75 -17.63
N LYS A 94 -4.02 -2.29 -18.81
CA LYS A 94 -3.67 -3.18 -19.93
C LYS A 94 -2.54 -4.16 -19.60
N GLU A 95 -1.61 -3.74 -18.74
CA GLU A 95 -0.46 -4.56 -18.32
C GLU A 95 -0.74 -5.34 -17.02
N ASN A 96 -1.97 -5.32 -16.53
CA ASN A 96 -2.42 -5.95 -15.29
C ASN A 96 -1.56 -5.62 -14.06
N LEU A 97 -1.18 -4.34 -13.90
CA LEU A 97 -0.33 -3.88 -12.81
C LEU A 97 -1.09 -3.46 -11.55
N GLY A 98 -2.43 -3.47 -11.60
CA GLY A 98 -3.30 -3.00 -10.53
C GLY A 98 -3.12 -1.50 -10.20
N LEU A 99 -3.71 -1.08 -9.08
CA LEU A 99 -3.64 0.29 -8.57
C LEU A 99 -2.73 0.39 -7.33
N PRO A 100 -2.06 1.54 -7.10
CA PRO A 100 -1.20 1.71 -5.94
C PRO A 100 -2.00 1.77 -4.64
N SER A 101 -1.37 1.46 -3.50
CA SER A 101 -2.00 1.75 -2.20
C SER A 101 -2.10 3.26 -1.95
N GLN A 102 -3.22 3.71 -1.40
CA GLN A 102 -3.37 5.10 -0.92
C GLN A 102 -3.08 5.26 0.57
N PHE A 103 -2.87 4.17 1.29
CA PHE A 103 -2.74 4.19 2.74
C PHE A 103 -1.37 3.70 3.21
N HIS A 104 -0.63 2.97 2.38
CA HIS A 104 0.60 2.29 2.76
C HIS A 104 1.73 2.66 1.80
N TRP A 105 2.70 3.44 2.29
CA TRP A 105 3.78 3.98 1.48
C TRP A 105 4.68 2.91 0.86
N PRO A 106 5.13 1.86 1.58
CA PRO A 106 6.00 0.85 0.97
C PRO A 106 5.35 0.15 -0.23
N SER A 107 4.08 -0.25 -0.11
CA SER A 107 3.34 -0.90 -1.21
C SER A 107 3.14 0.03 -2.40
N ALA A 108 2.83 1.30 -2.15
CA ALA A 108 2.74 2.33 -3.18
C ALA A 108 4.08 2.52 -3.91
N TYR A 109 5.18 2.54 -3.17
CA TYR A 109 6.52 2.71 -3.72
C TYR A 109 6.98 1.49 -4.54
N GLU A 110 6.71 0.28 -4.05
CA GLU A 110 6.96 -0.94 -4.81
C GLU A 110 6.16 -0.98 -6.12
N TRP A 111 4.90 -0.54 -6.07
CA TRP A 111 4.07 -0.40 -7.27
C TRP A 111 4.68 0.59 -8.26
N LEU A 112 5.12 1.78 -7.80
CA LEU A 112 5.80 2.76 -8.67
C LEU A 112 7.04 2.17 -9.35
N ARG A 113 7.83 1.40 -8.63
CA ARG A 113 9.01 0.72 -9.18
C ARG A 113 8.62 -0.30 -10.23
N LYS A 114 7.61 -1.15 -9.98
CA LYS A 114 7.11 -2.14 -10.94
C LYS A 114 6.64 -1.47 -12.23
N VAL A 115 5.81 -0.43 -12.13
CA VAL A 115 5.31 0.34 -13.29
C VAL A 115 6.47 0.97 -14.05
N THR A 116 7.42 1.60 -13.35
CA THR A 116 8.58 2.24 -13.99
C THR A 116 9.42 1.21 -14.75
N VAL A 117 9.75 0.07 -14.11
CA VAL A 117 10.52 -1.01 -14.75
C VAL A 117 9.79 -1.56 -15.98
N LYS A 118 8.46 -1.69 -15.93
CA LYS A 118 7.66 -2.23 -17.02
C LYS A 118 7.67 -1.35 -18.27
N PHE A 119 7.57 -0.03 -18.11
CA PHE A 119 7.44 0.90 -19.24
C PHE A 119 8.75 1.55 -19.67
N HIS A 120 9.81 1.44 -18.87
CA HIS A 120 11.11 2.04 -19.19
C HIS A 120 11.98 1.11 -20.04
N SER A 121 12.65 1.66 -21.05
CA SER A 121 13.46 0.91 -22.03
C SER A 121 14.58 0.06 -21.41
N LYS A 122 15.09 0.47 -20.23
CA LYS A 122 16.18 -0.21 -19.51
C LYS A 122 15.71 -1.23 -18.46
N GLY A 123 14.42 -1.54 -18.38
CA GLY A 123 13.87 -2.56 -17.49
C GLY A 123 14.32 -2.38 -16.03
N GLU A 124 14.92 -3.42 -15.45
CA GLU A 124 15.35 -3.45 -14.04
C GLU A 124 16.33 -2.33 -13.64
N ASN A 125 17.07 -1.77 -14.60
CA ASN A 125 18.01 -0.67 -14.35
C ASN A 125 17.35 0.72 -14.41
N ALA A 126 16.06 0.81 -14.71
CA ALA A 126 15.33 2.08 -14.83
C ALA A 126 15.47 2.97 -13.58
N CYS A 127 15.28 2.42 -12.38
CA CYS A 127 15.31 3.20 -11.14
C CYS A 127 16.70 3.77 -10.80
N LYS A 128 17.77 3.34 -11.48
CA LYS A 128 19.15 3.79 -11.22
C LYS A 128 19.51 5.03 -12.04
N ASP A 129 18.88 5.22 -13.19
CA ASP A 129 19.19 6.33 -14.09
C ASP A 129 18.30 7.56 -13.87
N THR A 130 18.69 8.67 -14.47
CA THR A 130 18.02 9.96 -14.32
C THR A 130 16.61 9.97 -14.90
N GLU A 131 16.36 9.22 -15.97
CA GLU A 131 15.07 9.18 -16.65
C GLU A 131 14.06 8.40 -15.81
N GLY A 132 14.41 7.19 -15.36
CA GLY A 132 13.54 6.41 -14.49
C GLY A 132 13.29 7.08 -13.14
N LYS A 133 14.25 7.82 -12.58
CA LYS A 133 14.02 8.67 -11.39
C LYS A 133 12.99 9.77 -11.64
N LYS A 134 13.03 10.40 -12.83
CA LYS A 134 12.00 11.38 -13.23
C LYS A 134 10.65 10.70 -13.43
N SER A 135 10.60 9.54 -14.07
CA SER A 135 9.36 8.77 -14.23
C SER A 135 8.73 8.38 -12.89
N LEU A 136 9.53 7.95 -11.91
CA LEU A 136 9.04 7.65 -10.55
C LEU A 136 8.36 8.87 -9.93
N LEU A 137 8.99 10.04 -10.00
CA LEU A 137 8.39 11.29 -9.52
C LEU A 137 7.10 11.60 -10.27
N THR A 138 7.11 11.63 -11.61
CA THR A 138 5.92 11.91 -12.41
C THR A 138 4.77 10.96 -12.09
N LEU A 139 5.04 9.66 -11.98
CA LEU A 139 4.03 8.66 -11.62
C LEU A 139 3.51 8.85 -10.20
N GLN A 140 4.38 9.18 -9.23
CA GLN A 140 3.95 9.51 -7.87
C GLN A 140 2.97 10.68 -7.89
N PHE A 141 3.31 11.78 -8.57
CA PHE A 141 2.45 12.96 -8.68
C PHE A 141 1.13 12.68 -9.40
N ALA A 142 1.16 11.86 -10.45
CA ALA A 142 -0.02 11.59 -11.27
C ALA A 142 -0.94 10.50 -10.71
N CYS A 143 -0.40 9.52 -9.97
CA CYS A 143 -1.11 8.30 -9.63
C CYS A 143 -1.33 8.09 -8.14
N ILE A 144 -0.61 8.81 -7.27
CA ILE A 144 -0.60 8.52 -5.84
C ILE A 144 -0.96 9.77 -5.05
N ARG A 145 -2.05 9.67 -4.30
CA ARG A 145 -2.40 10.63 -3.27
C ARG A 145 -2.68 9.88 -1.98
N PHE A 146 -1.82 10.09 -0.99
CA PHE A 146 -1.97 9.39 0.28
C PHE A 146 -3.17 9.93 1.05
N ARG A 147 -3.85 8.99 1.71
CA ARG A 147 -4.99 9.23 2.57
C ARG A 147 -4.66 8.78 3.97
N CYS A 148 -5.19 9.50 4.95
CA CYS A 148 -5.10 9.13 6.34
C CYS A 148 -5.81 7.79 6.57
N VAL A 149 -5.12 6.82 7.15
CA VAL A 149 -5.69 5.49 7.48
C VAL A 149 -6.86 5.60 8.46
N ALA A 150 -6.81 6.58 9.38
CA ALA A 150 -7.83 6.77 10.41
C ALA A 150 -9.14 7.39 9.86
N CYS A 151 -9.06 8.46 9.07
CA CYS A 151 -10.24 9.21 8.63
C CYS A 151 -10.51 9.16 7.12
N ARG A 152 -9.65 8.49 6.35
CA ARG A 152 -9.74 8.30 4.88
C ARG A 152 -9.70 9.58 4.03
N ARG A 153 -9.51 10.74 4.66
CA ARG A 153 -9.31 12.02 3.97
C ARG A 153 -7.93 12.09 3.32
N PRO A 154 -7.77 12.77 2.18
CA PRO A 154 -6.46 13.04 1.59
C PRO A 154 -5.57 13.79 2.57
N CYS A 155 -4.27 13.47 2.58
CA CYS A 155 -3.25 14.19 3.36
C CYS A 155 -2.49 15.24 2.54
N GLN A 156 -2.75 15.29 1.24
CA GLN A 156 -2.12 16.18 0.28
C GLN A 156 -3.18 16.86 -0.56
N ASP A 157 -2.92 18.12 -0.90
CA ASP A 157 -3.76 18.89 -1.79
C ASP A 157 -3.79 18.29 -3.19
N ALA A 158 -4.93 18.44 -3.85
CA ALA A 158 -5.16 17.81 -5.14
C ALA A 158 -4.26 18.38 -6.23
N GLU A 159 -4.19 19.70 -6.33
CA GLU A 159 -3.55 20.36 -7.46
C GLU A 159 -2.05 20.54 -7.21
N THR A 160 -1.70 20.88 -5.98
CA THR A 160 -0.33 21.27 -5.61
C THR A 160 0.47 20.13 -5.00
N MET A 161 -0.19 19.06 -4.55
CA MET A 161 0.41 17.95 -3.79
C MET A 161 1.11 18.38 -2.50
N ALA A 162 0.90 19.64 -2.09
CA ALA A 162 1.38 20.18 -0.85
C ALA A 162 0.68 19.47 0.32
N PRO A 163 1.37 19.28 1.46
CA PRO A 163 0.73 18.79 2.66
C PRO A 163 -0.47 19.66 3.05
N ILE A 164 -1.60 19.05 3.39
CA ILE A 164 -2.77 19.79 3.87
C ILE A 164 -2.49 20.29 5.28
N GLN A 165 -2.66 21.60 5.52
CA GLN A 165 -2.43 22.19 6.83
C GLN A 165 -3.37 21.58 7.89
N GLY A 166 -2.79 21.08 8.98
CA GLY A 166 -3.55 20.38 10.02
C GLY A 166 -4.11 19.03 9.58
N HIS A 167 -3.66 18.51 8.44
CA HIS A 167 -3.89 17.11 8.05
C HIS A 167 -2.72 16.53 7.23
N SER A 168 -1.49 16.94 7.55
CA SER A 168 -0.30 16.51 6.82
C SER A 168 -0.01 15.03 7.08
N GLY A 169 0.40 14.29 6.05
CA GLY A 169 0.62 12.84 6.19
C GLY A 169 1.88 12.53 6.98
N LEU A 170 1.74 11.76 8.05
CA LEU A 170 2.81 11.15 8.84
C LEU A 170 2.89 9.65 8.53
N LEU A 171 4.11 9.11 8.52
CA LEU A 171 4.35 7.71 8.23
C LEU A 171 4.58 6.92 9.52
N PHE A 172 3.76 5.89 9.75
CA PHE A 172 4.01 4.93 10.82
C PHE A 172 5.14 3.96 10.48
N PRO A 173 5.76 3.33 11.49
CA PRO A 173 6.76 2.27 11.26
C PRO A 173 6.25 1.10 10.42
N CYS A 174 4.95 0.79 10.52
CA CYS A 174 4.29 -0.22 9.69
C CYS A 174 4.01 0.24 8.25
N GLY A 175 4.44 1.44 7.86
CA GLY A 175 4.27 1.99 6.51
C GLY A 175 2.93 2.68 6.25
N HIS A 176 1.98 2.65 7.18
CA HIS A 176 0.69 3.34 7.02
C HIS A 176 0.82 4.86 7.18
N VAL A 177 0.04 5.59 6.39
CA VAL A 177 -0.03 7.05 6.43
C VAL A 177 -1.20 7.51 7.31
N ILE A 178 -0.94 8.40 8.26
CA ILE A 178 -1.95 9.02 9.13
C ILE A 178 -1.81 10.53 9.07
N GLY A 179 -2.91 11.27 8.99
CA GLY A 179 -2.86 12.73 9.07
C GLY A 179 -2.46 13.19 10.47
N ASP A 180 -1.63 14.23 10.58
CA ASP A 180 -1.11 14.80 11.83
C ASP A 180 -2.20 15.03 12.89
N SER A 181 -3.34 15.64 12.54
CA SER A 181 -4.46 15.85 13.47
C SER A 181 -5.09 14.55 13.98
N CYS A 182 -5.12 13.50 13.15
CA CYS A 182 -5.59 12.18 13.59
C CYS A 182 -4.56 11.47 14.47
N HIS A 183 -3.27 11.67 14.17
CA HIS A 183 -2.19 11.18 15.00
C HIS A 183 -2.21 11.85 16.39
N ASP A 184 -2.39 13.17 16.45
CA ASP A 184 -2.48 13.90 17.71
C ASP A 184 -3.65 13.42 18.57
N ALA A 185 -4.82 13.20 17.95
CA ALA A 185 -5.97 12.62 18.64
C ALA A 185 -5.69 11.20 19.16
N LEU A 186 -4.96 10.38 18.39
CA LEU A 186 -4.54 9.04 18.82
C LEU A 186 -3.61 9.11 20.04
N VAL A 187 -2.66 10.04 20.03
CA VAL A 187 -1.71 10.27 21.14
C VAL A 187 -2.44 10.81 22.38
N ASP A 188 -3.40 11.71 22.22
CA ASP A 188 -4.17 12.25 23.35
C ASP A 188 -5.10 11.19 23.97
N ASN A 189 -5.65 10.29 23.17
CA ASN A 189 -6.36 9.12 23.66
C ASN A 189 -5.41 8.20 24.47
N PHE A 190 -4.19 7.97 24.00
CA PHE A 190 -3.19 7.21 24.77
C PHE A 190 -2.90 7.87 26.13
N LYS A 191 -2.68 9.18 26.16
CA LYS A 191 -2.45 9.91 27.43
C LYS A 191 -3.65 9.83 28.38
N SER A 192 -4.86 9.77 27.85
CA SER A 192 -6.10 9.80 28.65
C SER A 192 -6.50 8.42 29.17
N PHE A 193 -6.21 7.35 28.42
CA PHE A 193 -6.68 5.99 28.71
C PHE A 193 -5.56 4.98 28.94
N GLU A 194 -4.30 5.38 28.87
CA GLU A 194 -3.08 4.54 28.99
C GLU A 194 -3.03 3.34 28.03
N MET A 195 -3.89 3.30 27.00
CA MET A 195 -3.86 2.26 25.98
C MET A 195 -2.83 2.58 24.91
N SER A 196 -1.82 1.72 24.74
CA SER A 196 -0.80 1.90 23.72
C SER A 196 -1.41 2.20 22.35
N PRO A 197 -0.99 3.27 21.65
CA PRO A 197 -1.58 3.62 20.37
C PRO A 197 -1.20 2.55 19.34
N ILE A 198 -2.21 2.01 18.66
CA ILE A 198 -2.06 1.04 17.57
C ILE A 198 -2.34 1.79 16.26
N CYS A 199 -1.66 1.39 15.18
CA CYS A 199 -2.02 1.84 13.84
C CYS A 199 -3.52 1.56 13.61
N PRO A 200 -4.34 2.59 13.29
CA PRO A 200 -5.76 2.42 13.00
C PRO A 200 -6.04 1.59 11.74
#